data_AF-A0A8H5X2E0-F1
#
_entry.id   AF-A0A8H5X2E0-F1
#
_cell.length_a   1.000
_cell.length_b   1.000
_cell.length_c   1.000
_cell.angle_alpha   90.00
_cell.angle_beta   90.00
_cell.angle_gamma   90.00
#
_symmetry.space_group_name_H-M   'P 1'
#
loop_
_entity.id
_entity.type
_entity.pdbx_description
1 polymer ?
#
loop_
_entity_poly.entity_id
_entity_poly.type
_entity_poly.pdbx_seq_one_letter_code
_entity_poly.pdbx_strand_id
1 'polypeptide(L)'
;MAKYKETQKEKEKSTSTRCRPKITRNIPHRVSPLNRVKRTSALCVPKRDEILSFLVDENRMNRICPPWRHFKLLGGRKRMADTSGIDFGNETAKDALRIVLDMIHGKEVVNYEDFSPRLLFYILEVHAWLGHPKAIYSNCTLPTAIGTQGAPFSPFFDKEATSRCIFGMARKDKYLYRAKDWLLLALVAEKLRLQDVMQLIRDNLCLFCRADKRELPEEARDCIKDRDWARIQNLGLIDNALLSKREFYVDKIIKGLRLLSHQVLYFNGGILPNESIFNTYQDYRVAACSYCRSLSSDEFHRELISARLWPLCAETYQERVIDLLHAIRDMEERTLVRGHCNQLTHLYDHLRQICAEPER
;
A
#
# COMPACT_ATOMS: atom_id res chain seq x y z
N MET A 1 20.07 33.12 -41.46
CA MET A 1 20.24 33.11 -42.93
C MET A 1 21.25 32.02 -43.25
N ALA A 2 21.08 31.03 -44.12
CA ALA A 2 20.09 30.74 -45.14
C ALA A 2 19.91 29.21 -45.29
N LYS A 3 18.70 28.80 -45.72
CA LYS A 3 18.31 27.47 -46.24
C LYS A 3 18.81 27.29 -47.68
N TYR A 4 18.98 26.06 -48.16
CA TYR A 4 18.65 25.52 -49.50
C TYR A 4 18.91 23.99 -49.43
N LYS A 5 17.98 23.01 -49.55
CA LYS A 5 16.96 22.62 -50.56
C LYS A 5 17.55 22.40 -51.96
N GLU A 6 17.71 21.13 -52.39
CA GLU A 6 16.79 20.33 -53.28
C GLU A 6 17.10 20.63 -54.78
N THR A 7 17.13 19.76 -55.79
CA THR A 7 16.89 18.32 -56.01
C THR A 7 17.35 17.95 -57.45
N GLN A 8 17.59 16.65 -57.70
CA GLN A 8 17.30 15.84 -58.91
C GLN A 8 17.73 16.22 -60.34
N LYS A 9 18.22 15.19 -61.06
CA LYS A 9 17.80 14.88 -62.45
C LYS A 9 17.92 13.37 -62.74
N GLU A 10 16.80 12.77 -63.11
CA GLU A 10 16.69 11.47 -63.78
C GLU A 10 17.05 11.58 -65.28
N LYS A 11 17.46 10.45 -65.89
CA LYS A 11 17.04 10.07 -67.24
C LYS A 11 17.20 8.56 -67.48
N GLU A 12 16.11 7.98 -67.95
CA GLU A 12 15.90 6.59 -68.38
C GLU A 12 16.63 6.23 -69.69
N LYS A 13 16.91 4.92 -69.95
CA LYS A 13 16.12 4.00 -70.83
C LYS A 13 16.95 2.82 -71.42
N SER A 14 16.45 1.59 -71.18
CA SER A 14 16.21 0.41 -72.06
C SER A 14 17.29 -0.03 -73.10
N THR A 15 17.67 -1.31 -73.33
CA THR A 15 16.90 -2.56 -73.60
C THR A 15 17.81 -3.82 -73.66
N SER A 16 17.29 -5.01 -73.26
CA SER A 16 17.36 -6.36 -73.92
C SER A 16 18.72 -6.92 -74.44
N THR A 17 19.18 -8.18 -74.26
CA THR A 17 18.54 -9.51 -74.34
C THR A 17 19.51 -10.65 -73.90
N ARG A 18 18.99 -11.62 -73.13
CA ARG A 18 19.27 -13.10 -73.05
C ARG A 18 20.68 -13.74 -73.10
N CYS A 19 20.96 -14.48 -72.00
CA CYS A 19 21.40 -15.90 -71.87
C CYS A 19 22.85 -16.27 -72.30
N ARG A 20 23.73 -16.90 -71.50
CA ARG A 20 23.63 -18.01 -70.51
C ARG A 20 24.90 -18.03 -69.58
N PRO A 21 24.98 -18.89 -68.55
CA PRO A 21 25.48 -18.54 -67.22
C PRO A 21 26.88 -19.10 -66.90
N LYS A 22 27.55 -18.53 -65.88
CA LYS A 22 28.28 -19.30 -64.84
C LYS A 22 28.75 -18.41 -63.67
N ILE A 23 28.26 -18.80 -62.50
CA ILE A 23 28.92 -18.82 -61.17
C ILE A 23 29.27 -17.47 -60.53
N THR A 24 28.46 -17.07 -59.54
CA THR A 24 28.98 -16.48 -58.29
C THR A 24 28.01 -16.67 -57.13
N ARG A 25 28.47 -17.46 -56.15
CA ARG A 25 28.22 -17.41 -54.70
C ARG A 25 26.89 -16.83 -54.20
N ASN A 26 26.07 -17.73 -53.65
CA ASN A 26 24.91 -17.43 -52.83
C ASN A 26 25.24 -16.41 -51.73
N ILE A 27 24.58 -15.26 -51.82
CA ILE A 27 24.32 -14.35 -50.70
C ILE A 27 23.18 -15.00 -49.89
N PRO A 28 23.35 -15.34 -48.61
CA PRO A 28 22.21 -15.70 -47.80
C PRO A 28 21.41 -14.43 -47.52
N HIS A 29 20.16 -14.44 -47.96
CA HIS A 29 19.14 -13.48 -47.56
C HIS A 29 19.16 -13.31 -46.05
N ARG A 30 19.17 -12.05 -45.63
CA ARG A 30 19.03 -11.58 -44.26
C ARG A 30 17.66 -12.05 -43.74
N VAL A 31 17.65 -13.21 -43.09
CA VAL A 31 16.49 -13.68 -42.31
C VAL A 31 16.40 -12.74 -41.10
N SER A 32 15.38 -11.89 -41.09
CA SER A 32 14.92 -11.19 -39.90
C SER A 32 14.84 -12.18 -38.74
N PRO A 33 15.38 -11.89 -37.54
CA PRO A 33 15.32 -12.83 -36.44
C PRO A 33 13.85 -13.03 -36.05
N LEU A 34 13.33 -14.18 -36.46
CA LEU A 34 12.06 -14.76 -36.04
C LEU A 34 12.03 -14.74 -34.50
N ASN A 35 11.01 -14.07 -33.97
CA ASN A 35 10.50 -14.15 -32.60
C ASN A 35 11.35 -14.98 -31.61
N ARG A 36 12.08 -14.31 -30.72
CA ARG A 36 12.59 -14.95 -29.48
C ARG A 36 11.40 -15.57 -28.75
N VAL A 37 11.24 -16.89 -28.86
CA VAL A 37 10.33 -17.67 -28.03
C VAL A 37 10.68 -17.36 -26.58
N LYS A 38 9.80 -16.65 -25.86
CA LYS A 38 9.90 -16.53 -24.40
C LYS A 38 9.93 -17.96 -23.86
N ARG A 39 11.06 -18.41 -23.32
CA ARG A 39 11.12 -19.68 -22.59
C ARG A 39 10.19 -19.55 -21.38
N THR A 40 8.99 -20.10 -21.48
CA THR A 40 8.05 -20.22 -20.36
C THR A 40 8.49 -21.43 -19.53
N SER A 41 9.15 -21.17 -18.41
CA SER A 41 9.47 -22.23 -17.46
C SER A 41 8.22 -22.62 -16.68
N ALA A 42 8.05 -23.91 -16.40
CA ALA A 42 6.97 -24.38 -15.55
C ALA A 42 7.49 -24.80 -14.17
N LEU A 43 6.77 -24.45 -13.10
CA LEU A 43 6.99 -25.02 -11.77
C LEU A 43 6.17 -26.29 -11.65
N CYS A 44 6.85 -27.42 -11.44
CA CYS A 44 6.21 -28.71 -11.24
C CYS A 44 6.17 -29.05 -9.75
N VAL A 45 4.96 -29.29 -9.26
CA VAL A 45 4.67 -29.56 -7.86
C VAL A 45 4.05 -30.96 -7.77
N PRO A 46 4.71 -31.92 -7.11
CA PRO A 46 4.12 -33.25 -6.91
C PRO A 46 2.99 -33.18 -5.89
N LYS A 47 1.80 -33.67 -6.25
CA LYS A 47 0.62 -33.79 -5.38
C LYS A 47 0.14 -35.23 -5.41
N ARG A 48 0.49 -36.00 -4.37
CA ARG A 48 0.25 -37.45 -4.31
C ARG A 48 0.83 -38.13 -5.56
N ASP A 49 -0.01 -38.69 -6.44
CA ASP A 49 0.38 -39.41 -7.66
C ASP A 49 0.38 -38.52 -8.93
N GLU A 50 0.01 -37.24 -8.82
CA GLU A 50 -0.07 -36.30 -9.95
C GLU A 50 1.01 -35.21 -9.88
N ILE A 51 1.45 -34.69 -11.03
CA ILE A 51 2.36 -33.54 -11.12
C ILE A 51 1.59 -32.33 -11.63
N LEU A 52 1.31 -31.37 -10.74
CA LEU A 52 0.75 -30.08 -11.12
C LEU A 52 1.85 -29.22 -11.76
N SER A 53 1.57 -28.59 -12.90
CA SER A 53 2.53 -27.75 -13.62
C SER A 53 1.99 -26.33 -13.80
N PHE A 54 2.71 -25.34 -13.28
CA PHE A 54 2.33 -23.93 -13.31
C PHE A 54 3.24 -23.17 -14.25
N LEU A 55 2.68 -22.42 -15.21
CA LEU A 55 3.48 -21.57 -16.08
C LEU A 55 3.99 -20.35 -15.30
N VAL A 56 5.29 -20.16 -15.28
CA VAL A 56 5.92 -19.09 -14.50
C VAL A 56 6.48 -18.01 -15.42
N ASP A 57 6.14 -16.75 -15.12
CA ASP A 57 6.90 -15.62 -15.65
C ASP A 57 8.22 -15.50 -14.88
N GLU A 58 9.28 -16.14 -15.40
CA GLU A 58 10.60 -16.15 -14.76
C GLU A 58 11.16 -14.75 -14.51
N ASN A 59 10.94 -13.82 -15.44
CA ASN A 59 11.46 -12.47 -15.31
C ASN A 59 10.81 -11.72 -14.16
N ARG A 60 9.53 -12.01 -13.88
CA ARG A 60 8.83 -11.48 -12.72
C ARG A 60 9.21 -12.24 -11.45
N MET A 61 9.19 -13.57 -11.46
CA MET A 61 9.51 -14.41 -10.29
C MET A 61 10.92 -14.13 -9.74
N ASN A 62 11.91 -13.98 -10.61
CA ASN A 62 13.28 -13.61 -10.25
C ASN A 62 13.39 -12.26 -9.51
N ARG A 63 12.35 -11.41 -9.54
CA ARG A 63 12.39 -10.10 -8.88
C ARG A 63 11.93 -10.14 -7.42
N ILE A 64 11.06 -11.09 -7.02
CA ILE A 64 10.70 -11.31 -5.60
C ILE A 64 11.53 -12.42 -4.98
N CYS A 65 11.83 -13.45 -5.77
CA CYS A 65 12.68 -14.55 -5.39
C CYS A 65 13.93 -14.53 -6.29
N PRO A 66 14.94 -13.68 -6.02
CA PRO A 66 16.21 -13.66 -6.76
C PRO A 66 16.89 -15.04 -6.93
N PRO A 67 16.85 -15.94 -5.92
CA PRO A 67 17.38 -17.28 -6.08
C PRO A 67 16.58 -18.18 -7.01
N TRP A 68 15.45 -17.71 -7.56
CA TRP A 68 14.68 -18.46 -8.56
C TRP A 68 15.51 -18.89 -9.77
N ARG A 69 16.58 -18.16 -10.10
CA ARG A 69 17.53 -18.52 -11.16
C ARG A 69 18.35 -19.76 -10.84
N HIS A 70 18.57 -20.05 -9.57
CA HIS A 70 19.41 -21.15 -9.10
C HIS A 70 18.67 -22.50 -9.08
N PHE A 71 17.33 -22.50 -9.25
CA PHE A 71 16.59 -23.74 -9.47
C PHE A 71 17.04 -24.42 -10.76
N LYS A 72 17.51 -25.66 -10.65
CA LYS A 72 17.87 -26.48 -11.81
C LYS A 72 16.64 -26.69 -12.70
N LEU A 73 16.78 -26.32 -13.97
CA LEU A 73 15.79 -26.60 -15.00
C LEU A 73 16.00 -28.03 -15.49
N LEU A 74 15.12 -28.95 -15.08
CA LEU A 74 15.07 -30.31 -15.60
C LEU A 74 14.06 -30.34 -16.75
N GLY A 75 14.54 -30.35 -18.00
CA GLY A 75 13.67 -30.40 -19.19
C GLY A 75 12.73 -29.18 -19.33
N GLY A 76 13.17 -27.99 -18.91
CA GLY A 76 12.33 -26.77 -18.92
C GLY A 76 11.39 -26.62 -17.72
N ARG A 77 11.48 -27.52 -16.75
CA ARG A 77 10.65 -27.54 -15.53
C ARG A 77 11.52 -27.36 -14.29
N LYS A 78 11.06 -26.57 -13.32
CA LYS A 78 11.68 -26.42 -12.00
C LYS A 78 10.93 -27.30 -11.00
N ARG A 79 11.63 -28.11 -10.21
CA ARG A 79 11.03 -28.98 -9.19
C ARG A 79 11.19 -28.37 -7.80
N MET A 80 10.15 -28.47 -6.98
CA MET A 80 10.13 -27.88 -5.65
C MET A 80 11.00 -28.63 -4.63
N ALA A 81 11.21 -29.95 -4.79
CA ALA A 81 12.07 -30.74 -3.91
C ALA A 81 13.53 -30.24 -3.84
N ASP A 82 13.94 -29.38 -4.78
CA ASP A 82 15.26 -28.76 -4.84
C ASP A 82 15.31 -27.42 -4.06
N THR A 83 14.24 -27.02 -3.36
CA THR A 83 14.16 -25.76 -2.60
C THR A 83 14.76 -25.87 -1.18
N SER A 84 14.91 -27.08 -0.65
CA SER A 84 15.51 -27.33 0.67
C SER A 84 17.01 -27.02 0.64
N GLY A 85 17.42 -25.96 1.32
CA GLY A 85 18.82 -25.53 1.43
C GLY A 85 19.23 -24.37 0.51
N ILE A 86 18.30 -23.79 -0.24
CA ILE A 86 18.55 -22.54 -0.98
C ILE A 86 18.40 -21.36 -0.01
N ASP A 87 19.43 -20.51 0.08
CA ASP A 87 19.32 -19.20 0.73
C ASP A 87 18.54 -18.25 -0.18
N PHE A 88 17.41 -17.75 0.32
CA PHE A 88 16.52 -16.93 -0.48
C PHE A 88 16.96 -15.46 -0.58
N GLY A 89 17.87 -15.01 0.28
CA GLY A 89 18.24 -13.61 0.47
C GLY A 89 17.10 -12.71 0.98
N ASN A 90 15.86 -13.18 0.94
CA ASN A 90 14.66 -12.56 1.51
C ASN A 90 13.75 -13.67 2.05
N GLU A 91 13.84 -13.97 3.35
CA GLU A 91 13.05 -15.03 3.98
C GLU A 91 11.53 -14.81 3.86
N THR A 92 11.06 -13.56 3.83
CA THR A 92 9.62 -13.25 3.64
C THR A 92 9.12 -13.70 2.26
N ALA A 93 9.94 -13.60 1.21
CA ALA A 93 9.59 -14.07 -0.13
C ALA A 93 9.55 -15.60 -0.22
N LYS A 94 10.43 -16.28 0.52
CA LYS A 94 10.45 -17.74 0.68
C LYS A 94 9.21 -18.23 1.41
N ASP A 95 8.84 -17.57 2.51
CA ASP A 95 7.63 -17.87 3.26
C ASP A 95 6.38 -17.68 2.40
N ALA A 96 6.31 -16.58 1.63
CA ALA A 96 5.23 -16.36 0.67
C ALA A 96 5.12 -17.50 -0.35
N LEU A 97 6.25 -17.95 -0.91
CA LEU A 97 6.27 -19.07 -1.86
C LEU A 97 5.79 -20.37 -1.20
N ARG A 98 6.25 -20.67 0.01
CA ARG A 98 5.81 -21.85 0.78
C ARG A 98 4.31 -21.80 1.05
N ILE A 99 3.78 -20.65 1.48
CA ILE A 99 2.35 -20.46 1.77
C ILE A 99 1.51 -20.66 0.50
N VAL A 100 1.88 -20.03 -0.62
CA VAL A 100 1.15 -20.21 -1.90
C VAL A 100 1.17 -21.67 -2.34
N LEU A 101 2.28 -22.39 -2.11
CA LEU A 101 2.36 -23.82 -2.42
C LEU A 101 1.51 -24.66 -1.47
N ASP A 102 1.49 -24.38 -0.18
CA ASP A 102 0.66 -25.08 0.79
C ASP A 102 -0.84 -24.90 0.47
N MET A 103 -1.23 -23.69 0.06
CA MET A 103 -2.57 -23.40 -0.48
C MET A 103 -2.88 -24.23 -1.73
N ILE A 104 -1.97 -24.30 -2.71
CA ILE A 104 -2.12 -25.14 -3.92
C ILE A 104 -2.30 -26.63 -3.57
N HIS A 105 -1.62 -27.11 -2.53
CA HIS A 105 -1.76 -28.47 -2.05
C HIS A 105 -3.08 -28.73 -1.30
N GLY A 106 -3.86 -27.70 -0.99
CA GLY A 106 -5.08 -27.81 -0.20
C GLY A 106 -4.80 -28.08 1.27
N LYS A 107 -3.64 -27.66 1.79
CA LYS A 107 -3.39 -27.67 3.24
C LYS A 107 -4.17 -26.49 3.84
N GLU A 108 -5.22 -26.78 4.61
CA GLU A 108 -6.13 -25.76 5.15
C GLU A 108 -5.53 -24.84 6.23
N VAL A 109 -4.25 -24.97 6.57
CA VAL A 109 -3.65 -24.24 7.70
C VAL A 109 -2.94 -22.98 7.23
N VAL A 110 -3.66 -22.05 6.61
CA VAL A 110 -3.13 -20.69 6.42
C VAL A 110 -3.63 -19.83 7.58
N ASN A 111 -2.81 -19.69 8.62
CA ASN A 111 -3.09 -18.73 9.67
C ASN A 111 -2.70 -17.33 9.20
N TYR A 112 -3.70 -16.50 8.89
CA TYR A 112 -3.49 -15.11 8.45
C TYR A 112 -3.15 -14.16 9.61
N GLU A 113 -3.32 -14.56 10.88
CA GLU A 113 -3.22 -13.64 12.03
C GLU A 113 -1.81 -13.06 12.24
N ASP A 114 -0.77 -13.77 11.82
CA ASP A 114 0.63 -13.36 11.99
C ASP A 114 1.25 -12.73 10.72
N PHE A 115 0.44 -12.47 9.69
CA PHE A 115 0.99 -11.98 8.44
C PHE A 115 1.41 -10.51 8.54
N SER A 116 2.56 -10.19 7.95
CA SER A 116 2.98 -8.80 7.76
C SER A 116 2.45 -8.24 6.42
N PRO A 117 2.33 -6.91 6.28
CA PRO A 117 1.98 -6.27 5.01
C PRO A 117 2.83 -6.74 3.83
N ARG A 118 4.15 -6.86 4.04
CA ARG A 118 5.11 -7.34 3.05
C ARG A 118 4.88 -8.81 2.68
N LEU A 119 4.55 -9.66 3.64
CA LEU A 119 4.24 -11.07 3.39
C LEU A 119 2.97 -11.21 2.54
N LEU A 120 1.88 -10.53 2.90
CA LEU A 120 0.64 -10.51 2.12
C LEU A 120 0.87 -10.05 0.68
N PHE A 121 1.64 -8.98 0.51
CA PHE A 121 2.02 -8.48 -0.81
C PHE A 121 2.78 -9.54 -1.63
N TYR A 122 3.80 -10.17 -1.05
CA TYR A 122 4.58 -11.20 -1.73
C TYR A 122 3.76 -12.45 -2.06
N ILE A 123 2.87 -12.89 -1.16
CA ILE A 123 1.95 -14.01 -1.41
C ILE A 123 1.13 -13.74 -2.69
N LEU A 124 0.55 -12.54 -2.81
CA LEU A 124 -0.24 -12.18 -3.99
C LEU A 124 0.59 -11.99 -5.27
N GLU A 125 1.82 -11.50 -5.17
CA GLU A 125 2.70 -11.40 -6.32
C GLU A 125 3.18 -12.77 -6.81
N VAL A 126 3.62 -13.64 -5.90
CA VAL A 126 4.03 -15.01 -6.22
C VAL A 126 2.87 -15.74 -6.89
N HIS A 127 1.66 -15.66 -6.33
CA HIS A 127 0.47 -16.23 -6.95
C HIS A 127 0.22 -15.67 -8.36
N ALA A 128 0.26 -14.35 -8.54
CA ALA A 128 0.04 -13.73 -9.85
C ALA A 128 1.07 -14.17 -10.90
N TRP A 129 2.29 -14.54 -10.49
CA TRP A 129 3.39 -14.91 -11.38
C TRP A 129 3.53 -16.39 -11.65
N LEU A 130 2.95 -17.24 -10.80
CA LEU A 130 2.72 -18.66 -11.09
C LEU A 130 1.62 -18.87 -12.16
N GLY A 131 1.14 -17.77 -12.76
CA GLY A 131 0.06 -17.76 -13.73
C GLY A 131 -1.27 -17.90 -13.03
N HIS A 132 -2.34 -17.29 -13.58
CA HIS A 132 -3.69 -17.51 -13.08
C HIS A 132 -3.98 -19.01 -13.18
N PRO A 133 -4.04 -19.77 -12.08
CA PRO A 133 -4.53 -21.14 -12.13
C PRO A 133 -6.04 -20.97 -12.17
N LYS A 134 -6.59 -20.61 -13.34
CA LYS A 134 -8.01 -20.89 -13.55
C LYS A 134 -8.11 -22.40 -13.35
N ALA A 135 -8.77 -22.82 -12.26
CA ALA A 135 -8.99 -24.22 -11.88
C ALA A 135 -7.79 -25.01 -11.34
N ILE A 136 -7.60 -25.01 -10.02
CA ILE A 136 -7.23 -26.28 -9.36
C ILE A 136 -8.50 -26.78 -8.67
N TYR A 137 -9.26 -27.57 -9.42
CA TYR A 137 -10.31 -28.40 -8.86
C TYR A 137 -9.70 -29.27 -7.75
N SER A 138 -10.38 -29.35 -6.61
CA SER A 138 -10.17 -30.47 -5.71
C SER A 138 -10.69 -31.71 -6.43
N ASN A 139 -9.83 -32.66 -6.77
CA ASN A 139 -10.20 -34.01 -7.19
C ASN A 139 -10.80 -34.77 -5.99
N CYS A 140 -11.99 -34.35 -5.55
CA CYS A 140 -12.88 -35.09 -4.67
C CYS A 140 -14.33 -34.93 -5.14
N THR A 141 -14.59 -35.02 -6.45
CA THR A 141 -15.90 -35.38 -6.99
C THR A 141 -15.68 -35.91 -8.40
N LEU A 142 -15.79 -37.24 -8.57
CA LEU A 142 -15.96 -37.82 -9.90
C LEU A 142 -17.17 -37.13 -10.57
N PRO A 143 -17.08 -36.75 -11.86
CA PRO A 143 -18.25 -36.36 -12.62
C PRO A 143 -19.01 -37.63 -13.01
N THR A 144 -19.73 -38.20 -12.06
CA THR A 144 -20.82 -39.13 -12.35
C THR A 144 -22.12 -38.44 -11.99
N ALA A 145 -23.02 -38.41 -12.98
CA ALA A 145 -24.38 -37.91 -12.95
C ALA A 145 -24.56 -36.40 -13.23
N ILE A 146 -24.88 -36.12 -14.50
CA ILE A 146 -26.11 -35.44 -14.94
C ILE A 146 -26.55 -34.27 -14.04
N GLY A 147 -26.37 -33.05 -14.56
CA GLY A 147 -27.18 -31.88 -14.19
C GLY A 147 -26.82 -31.21 -12.86
N THR A 148 -25.77 -30.38 -12.85
CA THR A 148 -25.64 -29.31 -11.84
C THR A 148 -25.07 -28.05 -12.49
N GLN A 149 -25.92 -27.04 -12.63
CA GLN A 149 -25.48 -25.65 -12.68
C GLN A 149 -24.78 -25.32 -11.35
N GLY A 150 -23.65 -24.61 -11.40
CA GLY A 150 -23.16 -23.83 -10.26
C GLY A 150 -22.34 -24.56 -9.19
N ALA A 151 -21.21 -25.18 -9.54
CA ALA A 151 -20.16 -25.38 -8.53
C ALA A 151 -19.59 -23.99 -8.15
N PRO A 152 -19.64 -23.55 -6.88
CA PRO A 152 -19.18 -22.23 -6.48
C PRO A 152 -17.67 -22.14 -6.66
N PHE A 153 -17.23 -21.16 -7.45
CA PHE A 153 -15.82 -20.79 -7.55
C PHE A 153 -15.33 -20.30 -6.19
N SER A 154 -14.67 -21.15 -5.41
CA SER A 154 -13.98 -20.69 -4.20
C SER A 154 -12.73 -19.90 -4.63
N PRO A 155 -12.61 -18.61 -4.26
CA PRO A 155 -11.42 -17.84 -4.59
C PRO A 155 -10.22 -18.39 -3.81
N PHE A 156 -9.08 -18.53 -4.50
CA PHE A 156 -7.82 -19.01 -3.92
C PHE A 156 -7.37 -18.20 -2.69
N PHE A 157 -7.73 -16.91 -2.65
CA PHE A 157 -7.61 -16.07 -1.47
C PHE A 157 -8.99 -15.72 -0.95
N ASP A 158 -9.24 -16.05 0.31
CA ASP A 158 -10.41 -15.58 1.02
C ASP A 158 -10.27 -14.06 1.25
N LYS A 159 -11.11 -13.31 0.55
CA LYS A 159 -11.18 -11.84 0.63
C LYS A 159 -11.56 -11.38 2.03
N GLU A 160 -12.45 -12.08 2.69
CA GLU A 160 -12.92 -11.75 4.04
C GLU A 160 -11.85 -12.06 5.07
N ALA A 161 -11.16 -13.19 4.97
CA ALA A 161 -10.01 -13.49 5.82
C ALA A 161 -8.88 -12.47 5.64
N THR A 162 -8.57 -12.10 4.39
CA THR A 162 -7.54 -11.10 4.09
C THR A 162 -7.92 -9.72 4.62
N SER A 163 -9.18 -9.31 4.43
CA SER A 163 -9.72 -8.06 4.99
C SER A 163 -9.64 -8.07 6.51
N ARG A 164 -10.15 -9.13 7.18
CA ARG A 164 -10.08 -9.30 8.64
C ARG A 164 -8.65 -9.26 9.16
N CYS A 165 -7.71 -9.87 8.46
CA CYS A 165 -6.28 -9.83 8.78
C CYS A 165 -5.76 -8.38 8.77
N ILE A 166 -6.03 -7.61 7.72
CA ILE A 166 -5.57 -6.22 7.60
C ILE A 166 -6.21 -5.31 8.66
N PHE A 167 -7.52 -5.44 8.89
CA PHE A 167 -8.18 -4.74 10.00
C PHE A 167 -7.65 -5.19 11.37
N GLY A 168 -7.29 -6.47 11.51
CA GLY A 168 -6.61 -7.01 12.69
C GLY A 168 -5.27 -6.34 12.95
N MET A 169 -4.45 -6.12 11.91
CA MET A 169 -3.19 -5.36 12.02
C MET A 169 -3.44 -3.94 12.51
N ALA A 170 -4.40 -3.22 11.89
CA ALA A 170 -4.75 -1.87 12.29
C ALA A 170 -5.24 -1.80 13.74
N ARG A 171 -6.03 -2.80 14.21
CA ARG A 171 -6.48 -2.89 15.61
C ARG A 171 -5.32 -3.15 16.57
N LYS A 172 -4.40 -4.06 16.22
CA LYS A 172 -3.24 -4.40 17.04
C LYS A 172 -2.30 -3.22 17.23
N ASP A 173 -2.01 -2.48 16.16
CA ASP A 173 -1.08 -1.35 16.18
C ASP A 173 -1.78 0.00 16.47
N LYS A 174 -3.10 -0.02 16.72
CA LYS A 174 -4.04 1.12 16.79
C LYS A 174 -4.23 1.89 15.48
N TYR A 175 -3.22 1.94 14.61
CA TYR A 175 -3.26 2.60 13.31
C TYR A 175 -2.51 1.77 12.28
N LEU A 176 -3.04 1.70 11.06
CA LEU A 176 -2.43 0.92 9.99
C LEU A 176 -1.05 1.47 9.60
N TYR A 177 -0.87 2.79 9.62
CA TYR A 177 0.41 3.41 9.22
C TYR A 177 1.61 3.07 10.14
N ARG A 178 1.34 2.47 11.31
CA ARG A 178 2.37 1.99 12.24
C ARG A 178 2.92 0.62 11.86
N ALA A 179 2.18 -0.15 11.07
CA ALA A 179 2.67 -1.40 10.54
C ALA A 179 3.74 -1.13 9.47
N LYS A 180 4.85 -1.84 9.55
CA LYS A 180 5.94 -1.71 8.57
C LYS A 180 5.45 -2.07 7.17
N ASP A 181 5.84 -1.27 6.17
CA ASP A 181 5.43 -1.42 4.77
C ASP A 181 3.91 -1.46 4.51
N TRP A 182 3.11 -0.84 5.38
CA TRP A 182 1.64 -0.85 5.28
C TRP A 182 1.09 -0.40 3.92
N LEU A 183 1.76 0.52 3.21
CA LEU A 183 1.31 0.99 1.88
C LEU A 183 1.37 -0.09 0.80
N LEU A 184 2.13 -1.19 0.99
CA LEU A 184 2.06 -2.34 0.09
C LEU A 184 0.65 -2.96 0.08
N LEU A 185 -0.12 -2.79 1.15
CA LEU A 185 -1.50 -3.26 1.23
C LEU A 185 -2.42 -2.56 0.22
N ALA A 186 -2.04 -1.41 -0.33
CA ALA A 186 -2.81 -0.76 -1.39
C ALA A 186 -2.82 -1.63 -2.66
N LEU A 187 -1.68 -2.23 -3.01
CA LEU A 187 -1.57 -3.17 -4.13
C LEU A 187 -2.31 -4.48 -3.84
N VAL A 188 -2.35 -4.92 -2.58
CA VAL A 188 -3.13 -6.08 -2.12
C VAL A 188 -4.63 -5.80 -2.30
N ALA A 189 -5.10 -4.66 -1.78
CA ALA A 189 -6.48 -4.24 -1.83
C ALA A 189 -6.97 -4.01 -3.26
N GLU A 190 -6.16 -3.38 -4.12
CA GLU A 190 -6.46 -3.21 -5.54
C GLU A 190 -6.64 -4.57 -6.23
N LYS A 191 -5.67 -5.49 -6.07
CA LYS A 191 -5.71 -6.83 -6.70
C LYS A 191 -6.91 -7.66 -6.26
N LEU A 192 -7.24 -7.62 -4.97
CA LEU A 192 -8.36 -8.39 -4.41
C LEU A 192 -9.72 -7.65 -4.49
N ARG A 193 -9.71 -6.38 -4.92
CA ARG A 193 -10.86 -5.46 -4.96
C ARG A 193 -11.50 -5.27 -3.58
N LEU A 194 -10.68 -5.03 -2.56
CA LEU A 194 -11.11 -4.77 -1.18
C LEU A 194 -11.30 -3.26 -0.97
N GLN A 195 -12.53 -2.78 -1.16
CA GLN A 195 -12.83 -1.34 -1.07
C GLN A 195 -12.68 -0.81 0.37
N ASP A 196 -13.16 -1.55 1.36
CA ASP A 196 -13.08 -1.14 2.77
C ASP A 196 -11.62 -1.00 3.25
N VAL A 197 -10.75 -1.91 2.79
CA VAL A 197 -9.32 -1.84 3.06
C VAL A 197 -8.68 -0.66 2.34
N MET A 198 -9.09 -0.38 1.10
CA MET A 198 -8.60 0.79 0.37
C MET A 198 -9.00 2.09 1.08
N GLN A 199 -10.21 2.16 1.62
CA GLN A 199 -10.67 3.29 2.41
C GLN A 199 -9.85 3.44 3.71
N LEU A 200 -9.60 2.35 4.43
CA LEU A 200 -8.73 2.35 5.62
C LEU A 200 -7.33 2.88 5.31
N ILE A 201 -6.75 2.49 4.17
CA ILE A 201 -5.44 2.97 3.71
C ILE A 201 -5.51 4.48 3.43
N ARG A 202 -6.55 4.96 2.75
CA ARG A 202 -6.75 6.39 2.47
C ARG A 202 -6.93 7.21 3.74
N ASP A 203 -7.67 6.70 4.71
CA ASP A 203 -7.88 7.34 6.01
C ASP A 203 -6.56 7.53 6.77
N ASN A 204 -5.68 6.53 6.73
CA ASN A 204 -4.35 6.62 7.33
C ASN A 204 -3.42 7.53 6.51
N LEU A 205 -3.49 7.47 5.18
CA LEU A 205 -2.69 8.28 4.26
C LEU A 205 -3.02 9.78 4.37
N CYS A 206 -4.27 10.12 4.65
CA CYS A 206 -4.75 11.47 4.91
C CYS A 206 -3.88 12.21 5.94
N LEU A 207 -3.42 11.48 6.97
CA LEU A 207 -2.60 12.04 8.04
C LEU A 207 -1.24 12.58 7.56
N PHE A 208 -0.73 12.07 6.43
CA PHE A 208 0.56 12.42 5.85
C PHE A 208 0.44 13.43 4.70
N CYS A 209 -0.77 13.78 4.27
CA CYS A 209 -0.97 14.67 3.14
C CYS A 209 -0.77 16.15 3.52
N ARG A 210 -0.13 16.89 2.62
CA ARG A 210 0.00 18.36 2.67
C ARG A 210 -1.07 18.98 1.78
N ALA A 211 -1.49 20.20 2.11
CA ALA A 211 -2.60 20.85 1.42
C ALA A 211 -2.34 21.11 -0.09
N ASP A 212 -1.09 21.41 -0.44
CA ASP A 212 -0.67 21.78 -1.80
C ASP A 212 -0.10 20.60 -2.61
N LYS A 213 0.07 19.42 -2.00
CA LYS A 213 0.69 18.26 -2.65
C LYS A 213 -0.32 17.19 -2.99
N ARG A 214 -0.32 16.80 -4.26
CA ARG A 214 -1.14 15.69 -4.80
C ARG A 214 -0.36 14.39 -4.96
N GLU A 215 0.93 14.41 -4.65
CA GLU A 215 1.83 13.26 -4.75
C GLU A 215 1.84 12.47 -3.44
N LEU A 216 2.11 11.17 -3.53
CA LEU A 216 2.26 10.33 -2.34
C LEU A 216 3.39 10.86 -1.44
N PRO A 217 3.15 11.07 -0.14
CA PRO A 217 4.18 11.53 0.78
C PRO A 217 5.31 10.50 0.88
N GLU A 218 6.53 10.90 0.54
CA GLU A 218 7.72 10.03 0.62
C GLU A 218 7.97 9.55 2.06
N GLU A 219 7.49 10.27 3.08
CA GLU A 219 7.65 9.86 4.47
C GLU A 219 6.80 8.63 4.82
N ALA A 220 5.72 8.37 4.06
CA ALA A 220 4.91 7.17 4.21
C ALA A 220 5.54 5.94 3.51
N ARG A 221 6.59 6.14 2.71
CA ARG A 221 7.22 5.10 1.89
C ARG A 221 7.94 4.03 2.70
N ASP A 222 8.49 4.38 3.86
CA ASP A 222 9.24 3.46 4.73
C ASP A 222 10.34 2.68 3.95
N CYS A 223 10.33 1.34 3.98
CA CYS A 223 11.34 0.48 3.35
C CYS A 223 10.91 -0.02 1.95
N ILE A 224 9.93 0.65 1.30
CA ILE A 224 9.39 0.24 0.01
C ILE A 224 10.36 0.61 -1.13
N LYS A 225 10.67 -0.39 -1.96
CA LYS A 225 11.57 -0.25 -3.11
C LYS A 225 10.95 0.65 -4.20
N ASP A 226 11.79 1.40 -4.94
CA ASP A 226 11.35 2.36 -5.97
C ASP A 226 10.30 1.78 -6.94
N ARG A 227 10.50 0.52 -7.34
CA ARG A 227 9.59 -0.15 -8.27
C ARG A 227 8.19 -0.34 -7.68
N ASP A 228 8.09 -0.78 -6.43
CA ASP A 228 6.80 -1.02 -5.80
C ASP A 228 6.17 0.32 -5.38
N TRP A 229 7.00 1.30 -5.01
CA TRP A 229 6.58 2.68 -4.80
C TRP A 229 5.92 3.29 -6.03
N ALA A 230 6.54 3.18 -7.20
CA ALA A 230 5.98 3.65 -8.46
C ALA A 230 4.64 2.98 -8.80
N ARG A 231 4.44 1.72 -8.39
CA ARG A 231 3.16 1.04 -8.58
C ARG A 231 2.08 1.60 -7.66
N ILE A 232 2.41 1.90 -6.41
CA ILE A 232 1.49 2.54 -5.46
C ILE A 232 1.13 3.96 -5.95
N GLN A 233 2.11 4.72 -6.46
CA GLN A 233 1.87 6.05 -7.06
C GLN A 233 0.85 5.99 -8.20
N ASN A 234 0.95 4.96 -9.07
CA ASN A 234 0.01 4.77 -10.18
C ASN A 234 -1.42 4.43 -9.76
N LEU A 235 -1.68 4.10 -8.48
CA LEU A 235 -3.04 3.86 -7.98
C LEU A 235 -3.84 5.16 -7.80
N GLY A 236 -3.20 6.33 -7.82
CA GLY A 236 -3.89 7.60 -7.62
C GLY A 236 -4.61 7.67 -6.26
N LEU A 237 -3.92 7.27 -5.19
CA LEU A 237 -4.53 7.20 -3.85
C LEU A 237 -4.93 8.57 -3.28
N ILE A 238 -4.33 9.66 -3.78
CA ILE A 238 -4.63 11.02 -3.36
C ILE A 238 -5.60 11.64 -4.35
N ASP A 239 -6.82 11.86 -3.88
CA ASP A 239 -7.88 12.55 -4.60
C ASP A 239 -8.38 13.76 -3.79
N ASN A 240 -9.27 14.54 -4.38
CA ASN A 240 -9.84 15.72 -3.73
C ASN A 240 -10.61 15.35 -2.44
N ALA A 241 -11.22 14.16 -2.38
CA ALA A 241 -11.97 13.72 -1.20
C ALA A 241 -11.03 13.51 0.00
N LEU A 242 -9.87 12.87 -0.24
CA LEU A 242 -8.83 12.71 0.77
C LEU A 242 -8.28 14.06 1.25
N LEU A 243 -8.06 15.01 0.34
CA LEU A 243 -7.61 16.37 0.69
C LEU A 243 -8.66 17.14 1.51
N SER A 244 -9.94 17.05 1.14
CA SER A 244 -11.03 17.63 1.94
C SER A 244 -11.12 16.99 3.34
N LYS A 245 -10.87 15.68 3.46
CA LYS A 245 -10.80 15.01 4.76
C LYS A 245 -9.62 15.52 5.60
N ARG A 246 -8.48 15.79 4.97
CA ARG A 246 -7.33 16.42 5.62
C ARG A 246 -7.67 17.82 6.14
N GLU A 247 -8.33 18.64 5.32
CA GLU A 247 -8.82 19.97 5.73
C GLU A 247 -9.78 19.89 6.92
N PHE A 248 -10.70 18.94 6.90
CA PHE A 248 -11.61 18.69 8.02
C PHE A 248 -10.86 18.39 9.31
N TYR A 249 -9.85 17.51 9.29
CA TYR A 249 -9.05 17.22 10.48
C TYR A 249 -8.29 18.45 10.98
N VAL A 250 -7.67 19.22 10.09
CA VAL A 250 -6.97 20.46 10.47
C VAL A 250 -7.93 21.45 11.12
N ASP A 251 -9.12 21.69 10.54
CA ASP A 251 -10.12 22.59 11.13
C ASP A 251 -10.55 22.13 12.52
N LYS A 252 -10.84 20.84 12.69
CA LYS A 252 -11.22 20.26 13.98
C LYS A 252 -10.14 20.42 15.04
N ILE A 253 -8.89 20.13 14.68
CA ILE A 253 -7.75 20.26 15.60
C ILE A 253 -7.55 21.72 16.01
N ILE A 254 -7.49 22.64 15.03
CA ILE A 254 -7.28 24.06 15.30
C ILE A 254 -8.43 24.65 16.10
N LYS A 255 -9.68 24.24 15.83
CA LYS A 255 -10.85 24.64 16.62
C LYS A 255 -10.76 24.15 18.06
N GLY A 256 -10.34 22.91 18.29
CA GLY A 256 -10.06 22.40 19.64
C GLY A 256 -9.03 23.25 20.39
N LEU A 257 -7.92 23.59 19.74
CA LEU A 257 -6.89 24.46 20.32
C LEU A 257 -7.41 25.89 20.60
N ARG A 258 -8.26 26.44 19.74
CA ARG A 258 -8.90 27.76 19.95
C ARG A 258 -9.81 27.74 21.18
N LEU A 259 -10.62 26.69 21.32
CA LEU A 259 -11.50 26.52 22.49
C LEU A 259 -10.68 26.36 23.77
N LEU A 260 -9.56 25.65 23.72
CA LEU A 260 -8.66 25.53 24.86
C LEU A 260 -8.00 26.87 25.22
N SER A 261 -7.51 27.62 24.23
CA SER A 261 -6.98 29.00 24.42
C SER A 261 -8.00 29.88 25.12
N HIS A 262 -9.25 29.85 24.65
CA HIS A 262 -10.35 30.59 25.24
C HIS A 262 -10.63 30.14 26.69
N GLN A 263 -10.66 28.83 26.95
CA GLN A 263 -10.91 28.29 28.28
C GLN A 263 -9.83 28.72 29.30
N VAL A 264 -8.55 28.59 28.97
CA VAL A 264 -7.47 28.93 29.91
C VAL A 264 -7.41 30.44 30.20
N LEU A 265 -7.76 31.28 29.22
CA LEU A 265 -7.88 32.73 29.41
C LEU A 265 -9.03 33.07 30.38
N TYR A 266 -10.20 32.47 30.18
CA TYR A 266 -11.38 32.72 31.01
C TYR A 266 -11.15 32.28 32.46
N PHE A 267 -10.61 31.09 32.67
CA PHE A 267 -10.32 30.58 34.01
C PHE A 267 -9.25 31.38 34.72
N ASN A 268 -8.18 31.81 34.04
CA ASN A 268 -7.20 32.73 34.61
C ASN A 268 -7.81 34.09 34.99
N GLY A 269 -8.81 34.56 34.24
CA GLY A 269 -9.58 35.76 34.55
C GLY A 269 -10.68 35.60 35.60
N GLY A 270 -10.87 34.40 36.15
CA GLY A 270 -11.94 34.10 37.12
C GLY A 270 -13.35 34.07 36.52
N ILE A 271 -13.46 33.97 35.19
CA ILE A 271 -14.75 33.95 34.48
C ILE A 271 -15.19 32.50 34.29
N LEU A 272 -16.36 32.17 34.85
CA LEU A 272 -16.97 30.85 34.68
C LEU A 272 -17.71 30.78 33.33
N PRO A 273 -17.57 29.67 32.56
CA PRO A 273 -18.32 29.47 31.34
C PRO A 273 -19.81 29.27 31.65
N ASN A 274 -20.67 29.76 30.77
CA ASN A 274 -22.08 29.38 30.79
C ASN A 274 -22.26 27.95 30.26
N GLU A 275 -23.47 27.40 30.40
CA GLU A 275 -23.78 26.02 30.02
C GLU A 275 -23.49 25.72 28.54
N SER A 276 -23.83 26.63 27.63
CA SER A 276 -23.60 26.46 26.19
C SER A 276 -22.10 26.37 25.84
N ILE A 277 -21.27 27.23 26.44
CA ILE A 277 -19.82 27.22 26.24
C ILE A 277 -19.22 25.95 26.85
N PHE A 278 -19.69 25.56 28.04
CA PHE A 278 -19.22 24.34 28.70
C PHE A 278 -19.54 23.09 27.88
N ASN A 279 -20.75 22.99 27.34
CA ASN A 279 -21.13 21.89 26.43
C ASN A 279 -20.23 21.84 25.20
N THR A 280 -19.90 23.00 24.62
CA THR A 280 -18.95 23.08 23.49
C THR A 280 -17.56 22.58 23.87
N TYR A 281 -17.08 22.86 25.09
CA TYR A 281 -15.83 22.30 25.58
C TYR A 281 -15.88 20.79 25.77
N GLN A 282 -17.01 20.25 26.23
CA GLN A 282 -17.19 18.81 26.36
C GLN A 282 -17.19 18.11 25.00
N ASP A 283 -17.85 18.70 24.00
CA ASP A 283 -17.93 18.16 22.63
C ASP A 283 -16.54 18.00 21.99
N TYR A 284 -15.64 18.97 22.21
CA TYR A 284 -14.26 18.93 21.73
C TYR A 284 -13.28 18.29 22.72
N ARG A 285 -13.79 17.74 23.84
CA ARG A 285 -12.99 17.15 24.92
C ARG A 285 -11.86 18.06 25.42
N VAL A 286 -12.13 19.35 25.50
CA VAL A 286 -11.23 20.35 26.11
C VAL A 286 -11.69 20.79 27.50
N ALA A 287 -12.81 20.27 28.00
CA ALA A 287 -13.26 20.52 29.37
C ALA A 287 -12.27 19.89 30.38
N ALA A 288 -11.88 20.67 31.40
CA ALA A 288 -11.05 20.16 32.49
C ALA A 288 -11.80 19.08 33.30
N CYS A 289 -11.12 18.01 33.68
CA CYS A 289 -11.63 17.01 34.62
C CYS A 289 -11.09 17.24 36.04
N SER A 290 -11.61 16.50 37.02
CA SER A 290 -11.18 16.56 38.42
C SER A 290 -9.70 16.21 38.64
N TYR A 291 -9.06 15.55 37.69
CA TYR A 291 -7.64 15.15 37.73
C TYR A 291 -6.73 16.04 36.89
N CYS A 292 -7.29 16.99 36.14
CA CYS A 292 -6.50 17.91 35.32
C CYS A 292 -5.64 18.80 36.21
N ARG A 293 -4.34 18.85 35.93
CA ARG A 293 -3.52 19.98 36.39
C ARG A 293 -4.04 21.24 35.69
N SER A 294 -4.15 22.32 36.46
CA SER A 294 -4.44 23.64 35.88
C SER A 294 -3.30 24.07 34.96
N LEU A 295 -3.61 24.21 33.68
CA LEU A 295 -2.72 24.78 32.67
C LEU A 295 -2.95 26.29 32.63
N SER A 296 -1.90 27.07 32.95
CA SER A 296 -2.03 28.52 32.90
C SER A 296 -2.08 29.03 31.46
N SER A 297 -2.79 30.13 31.22
CA SER A 297 -2.80 30.80 29.92
C SER A 297 -1.39 31.12 29.42
N ASP A 298 -0.50 31.63 30.27
CA ASP A 298 0.86 32.01 29.86
C ASP A 298 1.69 30.81 29.41
N GLU A 299 1.58 29.69 30.15
CA GLU A 299 2.24 28.42 29.80
C GLU A 299 1.69 27.90 28.47
N PHE A 300 0.37 27.89 28.29
CA PHE A 300 -0.27 27.40 27.08
C PHE A 300 0.08 28.22 25.83
N HIS A 301 -0.02 29.55 25.89
CA HIS A 301 0.26 30.41 24.74
C HIS A 301 1.75 30.41 24.38
N ARG A 302 2.66 30.31 25.38
CA ARG A 302 4.09 30.15 25.12
C ARG A 302 4.38 28.87 24.35
N GLU A 303 3.73 27.76 24.73
CA GLU A 303 3.87 26.48 24.04
C GLU A 303 3.29 26.52 22.62
N LEU A 304 2.13 27.15 22.41
CA LEU A 304 1.55 27.36 21.08
C LEU A 304 2.48 28.14 20.14
N ILE A 305 3.09 29.22 20.65
CA ILE A 305 4.06 30.03 19.90
C ILE A 305 5.31 29.20 19.60
N SER A 306 5.81 28.46 20.58
CA SER A 306 7.01 27.62 20.42
C SER A 306 6.79 26.49 19.39
N ALA A 307 5.58 25.92 19.35
CA ALA A 307 5.16 24.93 18.37
C ALA A 307 4.84 25.54 16.98
N ARG A 308 4.94 26.87 16.83
CA ARG A 308 4.61 27.61 15.59
C ARG A 308 3.17 27.41 15.13
N LEU A 309 2.26 27.19 16.06
CA LEU A 309 0.82 27.04 15.80
C LEU A 309 0.05 28.36 15.94
N TRP A 310 0.71 29.41 16.45
CA TRP A 310 0.12 30.73 16.59
C TRP A 310 0.41 31.62 15.35
N PRO A 311 -0.58 32.35 14.81
CA PRO A 311 -2.00 32.35 15.21
C PRO A 311 -2.70 31.06 14.79
N LEU A 312 -3.66 30.62 15.61
CA LEU A 312 -4.45 29.41 15.36
C LEU A 312 -5.36 29.60 14.14
N CYS A 313 -4.85 29.46 12.93
CA CYS A 313 -5.57 29.65 11.67
C CYS A 313 -5.50 28.40 10.80
N ALA A 314 -6.63 27.70 10.66
CA ALA A 314 -6.71 26.43 9.92
C ALA A 314 -6.36 26.62 8.43
N GLU A 315 -6.86 27.70 7.82
CA GLU A 315 -6.64 28.06 6.41
C GLU A 315 -5.15 28.24 6.06
N THR A 316 -4.36 28.71 7.03
CA THR A 316 -2.92 28.94 6.83
C THR A 316 -2.07 27.70 7.09
N TYR A 317 -2.65 26.63 7.66
CA TYR A 317 -1.91 25.42 7.97
C TYR A 317 -1.81 24.52 6.73
N GLN A 318 -0.61 24.46 6.14
CA GLN A 318 -0.34 23.71 4.90
C GLN A 318 0.34 22.35 5.14
N GLU A 319 0.83 22.11 6.35
CA GLU A 319 1.60 20.91 6.73
C GLU A 319 0.69 19.69 7.04
N ARG A 320 1.26 18.60 7.52
CA ARG A 320 0.54 17.32 7.66
C ARG A 320 -0.26 17.27 8.97
N VAL A 321 -1.39 16.57 8.97
CA VAL A 321 -2.20 16.38 10.19
C VAL A 321 -1.39 15.68 11.28
N ILE A 322 -0.52 14.72 10.90
CA ILE A 322 0.34 14.03 11.86
C ILE A 322 1.32 14.97 12.56
N ASP A 323 1.77 16.04 11.90
CA ASP A 323 2.66 17.03 12.51
C ASP A 323 1.91 17.89 13.54
N LEU A 324 0.63 18.23 13.31
CA LEU A 324 -0.22 18.86 14.33
C LEU A 324 -0.39 17.96 15.54
N LEU A 325 -0.69 16.68 15.33
CA LEU A 325 -0.88 15.72 16.41
C LEU A 325 0.40 15.56 17.24
N HIS A 326 1.56 15.49 16.60
CA HIS A 326 2.85 15.46 17.28
C HIS A 326 3.13 16.77 18.02
N ALA A 327 2.88 17.93 17.42
CA ALA A 327 3.07 19.22 18.08
C ALA A 327 2.23 19.35 19.36
N ILE A 328 0.95 18.92 19.31
CA ILE A 328 0.07 18.90 20.49
C ILE A 328 0.60 17.94 21.55
N ARG A 329 1.07 16.76 21.14
CA ARG A 329 1.66 15.78 22.06
C ARG A 329 2.91 16.32 22.73
N ASP A 330 3.80 16.95 21.97
CA ASP A 330 5.03 17.54 22.49
C ASP A 330 4.75 18.68 23.49
N MET A 331 3.73 19.51 23.21
CA MET A 331 3.26 20.54 24.14
C MET A 331 2.70 19.91 25.43
N GLU A 332 1.93 18.83 25.30
CA GLU A 332 1.38 18.10 26.44
C GLU A 332 2.48 17.50 27.33
N GLU A 333 3.47 16.84 26.75
CA GLU A 333 4.58 16.23 27.49
C GLU A 333 5.41 17.28 28.25
N ARG A 334 5.65 18.46 27.63
CA ARG A 334 6.38 19.57 28.29
C ARG A 334 5.57 20.24 29.40
N THR A 335 4.24 20.25 29.32
CA THR A 335 3.37 20.90 30.31
C THR A 335 2.98 19.97 31.46
N LEU A 336 3.11 18.65 31.29
CA LEU A 336 2.75 17.64 32.27
C LEU A 336 3.77 17.39 33.39
N VAL A 337 4.84 18.18 33.52
CA VAL A 337 5.88 17.99 34.57
C VAL A 337 5.21 17.83 35.95
N ARG A 338 5.14 16.59 36.47
CA ARG A 338 4.51 16.10 37.73
C ARG A 338 3.01 15.73 37.74
N GLY A 339 2.32 15.62 36.60
CA GLY A 339 0.91 15.19 36.52
C GLY A 339 0.65 14.11 35.46
N HIS A 340 -0.51 13.47 35.51
CA HIS A 340 -0.92 12.43 34.54
C HIS A 340 -1.99 12.91 33.55
N CYS A 341 -2.51 14.14 33.69
CA CYS A 341 -3.61 14.63 32.88
C CYS A 341 -3.66 16.16 32.85
N ASN A 342 -3.92 16.72 31.67
CA ASN A 342 -4.37 18.09 31.47
C ASN A 342 -5.35 18.16 30.27
N GLN A 343 -5.85 19.35 29.95
CA GLN A 343 -6.80 19.52 28.84
C GLN A 343 -6.19 19.21 27.46
N LEU A 344 -4.86 19.34 27.29
CA LEU A 344 -4.18 18.90 26.07
C LEU A 344 -4.20 17.37 25.94
N THR A 345 -4.05 16.64 27.05
CA THR A 345 -4.20 15.17 27.07
C THR A 345 -5.59 14.78 26.55
N HIS A 346 -6.65 15.40 27.08
CA HIS A 346 -8.03 15.11 26.65
C HIS A 346 -8.28 15.43 25.18
N LEU A 347 -7.79 16.60 24.72
CA LEU A 347 -7.90 16.99 23.32
C LEU A 347 -7.14 16.00 22.42
N TYR A 348 -5.90 15.66 22.78
CA TYR A 348 -5.08 14.73 22.01
C TYR A 348 -5.72 13.34 21.90
N ASP A 349 -6.19 12.77 23.02
CA ASP A 349 -6.86 11.47 23.03
C ASP A 349 -8.14 11.46 22.19
N HIS A 350 -8.92 12.55 22.26
CA HIS A 350 -10.11 12.72 21.44
C HIS A 350 -9.80 12.82 19.94
N LEU A 351 -8.83 13.65 19.57
CA LEU A 351 -8.40 13.81 18.19
C LEU A 351 -7.85 12.50 17.62
N ARG A 352 -7.14 11.72 18.45
CA ARG A 352 -6.67 10.38 18.07
C ARG A 352 -7.82 9.42 17.75
N GLN A 353 -8.91 9.47 18.51
CA GLN A 353 -10.11 8.66 18.24
C GLN A 353 -10.79 9.10 16.94
N ILE A 354 -10.99 10.41 16.75
CA ILE A 354 -11.58 10.97 15.51
C ILE A 354 -10.75 10.59 14.27
N CYS A 355 -9.42 10.59 14.38
CA CYS A 355 -8.53 10.20 13.29
C CYS A 355 -8.43 8.67 13.10
N ALA A 356 -9.02 7.87 14.00
CA ALA A 356 -9.00 6.40 13.97
C ALA A 356 -10.35 5.77 13.59
N GLU A 357 -11.46 6.50 13.75
CA GLU A 357 -12.78 6.00 13.39
C GLU A 357 -13.04 6.16 11.88
N PRO A 358 -13.41 5.10 11.15
CA PRO A 358 -13.99 5.26 9.83
C PRO A 358 -15.32 6.01 9.99
N GLU A 359 -15.53 7.05 9.18
CA GLU A 359 -16.81 7.75 9.15
C GLU A 359 -17.94 6.74 8.89
N ARG A 360 -18.94 6.73 9.77
CA ARG A 360 -20.09 5.81 9.70
C ARG A 360 -21.04 6.17 8.58
#